data_AF-A0A520GF23-F1
#
_entry.id   AF-A0A520GF23-F1
#
_cell.length_a   1.000
_cell.length_b   1.000
_cell.length_c   1.000
_cell.angle_alpha   90.00
_cell.angle_beta   90.00
_cell.angle_gamma   90.00
#
_symmetry.space_group_name_H-M   'P 1'
#
loop_
_entity.id
_entity.type
_entity.pdbx_description
1 polymer ?
#
loop_
_entity_poly.entity_id
_entity_poly.type
_entity_poly.pdbx_seq_one_letter_code
_entity_poly.pdbx_strand_id
1 'polypeptide(L)' 'TDVPKIVDWYMENKINIDDLITHTMPLADINKGFDLMKSGESIRGVVLY' A
#
# COMPACT_ATOMS: atom_id res chain seq x y z
N THR A 1 -15.80 -3.41 -15.37
CA THR A 1 -14.57 -3.62 -14.59
C THR A 1 -13.99 -2.27 -14.34
N ASP A 2 -14.06 -1.79 -13.10
CA ASP A 2 -13.76 -0.39 -12.73
C ASP A 2 -12.31 -0.17 -12.29
N VAL A 3 -11.58 -1.26 -12.08
CA VAL A 3 -10.13 -1.28 -11.76
C VAL A 3 -9.26 -0.60 -12.83
N PRO A 4 -9.46 -0.80 -14.15
CA PRO A 4 -8.61 -0.20 -15.18
C PRO A 4 -8.60 1.33 -15.13
N LYS A 5 -9.76 1.96 -14.92
CA LYS A 5 -9.89 3.44 -14.87
C LYS A 5 -9.14 4.06 -13.68
N ILE A 6 -9.10 3.36 -12.55
CA ILE A 6 -8.39 3.82 -11.34
C ILE A 6 -6.88 3.75 -11.58
N VAL A 7 -6.41 2.70 -12.28
CA VAL A 7 -5.00 2.59 -12.70
C VAL A 7 -4.65 3.70 -13.70
N ASP A 8 -5.51 3.95 -14.69
CA ASP A 8 -5.30 5.03 -15.65
C ASP A 8 -5.19 6.39 -14.95
N TRP A 9 -6.05 6.68 -13.98
CA TRP A 9 -5.98 7.93 -13.19
C TRP A 9 -4.73 8.03 -12.30
N TYR A 10 -4.22 6.91 -11.78
CA TYR A 10 -2.93 6.89 -11.09
C TYR A 10 -1.77 7.18 -12.06
N MET A 11 -1.77 6.52 -13.22
CA MET A 11 -0.76 6.73 -14.26
C MET A 11 -0.78 8.15 -14.84
N GLU A 12 -1.95 8.78 -14.89
CA GLU A 12 -2.14 10.19 -15.28
C GLU A 12 -1.78 11.19 -14.15
N ASN A 13 -1.28 10.74 -13.00
CA ASN A 13 -1.03 11.55 -11.79
C ASN A 13 -2.25 12.34 -11.30
N LYS A 14 -3.47 11.91 -11.67
CA LYS A 14 -4.72 12.53 -11.19
C LYS A 14 -5.09 12.10 -9.78
N ILE A 15 -4.49 11.02 -9.29
CA ILE A 15 -4.70 10.48 -7.94
C ILE A 15 -3.32 10.13 -7.34
N ASN A 16 -2.94 10.81 -6.26
CA ASN A 16 -1.78 10.42 -5.46
C ASN A 16 -2.15 9.25 -4.54
N ILE A 17 -1.87 8.03 -5.00
CA ILE A 17 -2.03 6.82 -4.18
C ILE A 17 -0.87 6.70 -3.18
N ASP A 18 0.30 7.24 -3.52
CA ASP A 18 1.53 7.11 -2.74
C ASP A 18 1.44 7.81 -1.38
N ASP A 19 0.77 8.96 -1.30
CA ASP A 19 0.54 9.70 -0.05
C ASP A 19 -0.35 8.93 0.95
N LEU A 20 -1.05 7.89 0.48
CA LEU A 20 -1.89 7.03 1.32
C LEU A 20 -1.12 5.81 1.85
N ILE A 21 0.14 5.61 1.43
CA ILE A 21 0.99 4.50 1.87
C ILE A 21 1.81 5.00 3.06
N THR A 22 1.42 4.59 4.27
CA THR A 22 2.11 5.05 5.49
C THR A 22 3.34 4.21 5.81
N HIS A 23 3.38 2.95 5.36
CA HIS A 23 4.50 2.04 5.61
C HIS A 23 4.79 1.20 4.36
N THR A 24 6.04 1.16 3.96
CA THR A 24 6.57 0.19 2.97
C THR A 24 7.52 -0.76 3.68
N MET A 25 7.40 -2.05 3.37
CA MET A 25 8.30 -3.07 3.93
C MET A 25 8.72 -4.08 2.87
N PRO A 26 9.94 -4.60 2.93
CA PRO A 26 10.37 -5.67 2.04
C PRO A 26 9.61 -6.96 2.35
N LEU A 27 9.43 -7.82 1.35
CA LEU A 27 8.79 -9.14 1.53
C LEU A 27 9.43 -10.00 2.63
N ALA A 28 10.73 -9.81 2.88
CA ALA A 28 11.45 -10.47 3.97
C ALA A 28 10.87 -10.15 5.37
N ASP A 29 10.27 -8.97 5.54
CA ASP A 29 9.73 -8.48 6.81
C ASP A 29 8.20 -8.63 6.89
N ILE A 30 7.58 -9.42 6.01
CA ILE A 30 6.12 -9.54 5.94
C ILE A 30 5.47 -9.96 7.28
N ASN A 31 6.13 -10.82 8.05
CA ASN A 31 5.65 -11.25 9.37
C ASN A 31 5.57 -10.08 10.35
N LYS A 32 6.55 -9.17 10.31
CA LYS A 32 6.55 -7.95 11.12
C LYS A 32 5.39 -7.03 10.70
N GLY A 33 5.06 -6.99 9.41
CA GLY A 33 3.86 -6.33 8.90
C GLY A 33 2.56 -6.90 9.47
N PHE A 34 2.44 -8.22 9.52
CA PHE A 34 1.28 -8.88 10.14
C PHE A 34 1.16 -8.58 11.63
N ASP A 35 2.28 -8.50 12.35
CA ASP A 35 2.28 -8.13 13.76
C ASP A 35 1.86 -6.68 13.98
N LEU A 36 2.34 -5.75 13.13
CA LEU A 36 1.94 -4.33 13.15
C LEU A 36 0.46 -4.11 12.77
N MET A 37 -0.09 -4.96 11.90
CA MET A 37 -1.53 -4.94 11.59
C MET A 37 -2.37 -5.45 12.76
N LYS A 38 -1.88 -6.45 13.51
CA LYS A 38 -2.58 -6.98 14.70
C LYS A 38 -2.50 -6.04 15.90
N SER A 39 -1.40 -5.31 16.06
CA SER A 39 -1.25 -4.31 17.13
C SER A 39 -2.07 -3.03 16.88
N GLY A 40 -2.61 -2.87 15.66
CA GLY A 40 -3.38 -1.69 15.26
C GLY A 40 -2.51 -0.47 14.93
N GLU A 41 -1.19 -0.63 14.85
CA GLU A 41 -0.25 0.46 14.53
C GLU A 41 -0.12 0.70 13.01
N SER A 42 -0.53 -0.27 12.17
CA SER A 42 -0.50 -0.13 10.71
C SER A 42 -1.90 -0.06 10.10
N ILE A 43 -2.22 1.11 9.54
CA ILE A 43 -3.49 1.38 8.84
C ILE A 43 -3.40 0.93 7.36
N ARG A 44 -2.22 1.02 6.73
CA ARG A 44 -1.98 0.62 5.34
C ARG A 44 -0.49 0.35 5.06
N GLY A 45 -0.12 -0.92 4.90
CA GLY A 45 1.23 -1.35 4.54
C GLY A 45 1.31 -1.86 3.10
N VAL A 46 2.34 -1.46 2.37
CA VAL A 46 2.63 -2.00 1.02
C VAL A 46 3.91 -2.82 1.07
N VAL A 47 3.82 -4.05 0.57
CA VAL A 47 4.97 -4.97 0.50
C VAL A 47 5.64 -4.79 -0.86
N LEU A 48 6.92 -4.41 -0.85
CA LEU A 48 7.73 -4.27 -2.06
C LEU A 48 8.55 -5.55 -2.28
N TYR A 49 8.67 -5.98 -3.54
CA TYR A 49 9.46 -7.13 -4.02
C TYR A 49 10.65 -6.63 -4.84
#